data_AF-A0A8J3QC78-F1
#
_entry.id   AF-A0A8J3QC78-F1
#
_cell.length_a   1.000
_cell.length_b   1.000
_cell.length_c   1.000
_cell.angle_alpha   90.00
_cell.angle_beta   90.00
_cell.angle_gamma   90.00
#
_symmetry.space_group_name_H-M   'P 1'
#
loop_
_entity.id
_entity.type
_entity.pdbx_description
1 polymer ?
#
loop_
_entity_poly.entity_id
_entity_poly.type
_entity_poly.pdbx_seq_one_letter_code
_entity_poly.pdbx_strand_id
1 'polypeptide(L)'
;MKPVIIPTPDVNSETGIVVAWFVENGQWIDAQADLVEIETSKAVIEVVAPESGYLLQLASVKDEVSLTSPVALLFDDEAALKAHEAQLVAQREAAAAAGAGVRASVKAVKRAEELGVDLSTLDASHLITVKDVEAAAAAGQQVDYSTLPLPLTAQPGVERVLIIGGGRGATQVIDIFADLPGQQAVGIVDDNRDKWGVELAGVPVVGGTDRLKELLDSGHYDAAIIAISTSVAARRKLRELCAANGVRLTNAIDRTSKVATGVVMGKGNVICAFCHIGTETVVGDNNFFSAYNSFDHHNVVANDCSTGPGCLTSSRVKLGDQVRLGTGIHIEPGVELGDRVQVASGATILRSVPADHVVKTKVVTTSVVPSRRS
;
A
#
# COMPACT_ATOMS: atom_id res chain seq x y z
N MET A 1 -13.89 21.76 28.27
CA MET A 1 -13.42 20.70 27.36
C MET A 1 -14.64 20.06 26.71
N LYS A 2 -14.73 20.19 25.39
CA LYS A 2 -15.87 19.72 24.59
C LYS A 2 -15.34 18.70 23.57
N PRO A 3 -15.84 17.46 23.54
CA PRO A 3 -15.32 16.44 22.64
C PRO A 3 -15.80 16.64 21.21
N VAL A 4 -14.89 16.47 20.26
CA VAL A 4 -15.20 16.40 18.82
C VAL A 4 -15.33 14.92 18.45
N ILE A 5 -16.57 14.49 18.20
CA ILE A 5 -16.89 13.10 17.83
C ILE A 5 -16.97 12.97 16.31
N ILE A 6 -16.49 11.83 15.80
CA ILE A 6 -16.58 11.50 14.39
C ILE A 6 -18.05 11.15 14.06
N PRO A 7 -18.72 11.89 13.17
CA PRO A 7 -20.10 11.59 12.81
C PRO A 7 -20.12 10.26 12.05
N THR A 8 -20.80 9.25 12.59
CA THR A 8 -20.85 7.89 12.06
C THR A 8 -22.16 7.62 11.31
N PRO A 9 -22.20 7.76 9.98
CA PRO A 9 -23.30 7.23 9.18
C PRO A 9 -23.16 5.73 8.87
N ASP A 10 -22.00 5.11 9.16
CA ASP A 10 -21.68 3.72 8.82
C ASP A 10 -21.74 2.81 10.07
N VAL A 11 -22.82 2.03 10.18
CA VAL A 11 -23.09 1.10 11.29
C VAL A 11 -22.14 -0.11 11.36
N ASN A 12 -21.24 -0.30 10.39
CA ASN A 12 -20.39 -1.50 10.29
C ASN A 12 -18.89 -1.19 10.33
N SER A 13 -18.47 0.06 10.46
CA SER A 13 -17.05 0.42 10.62
C SER A 13 -16.78 0.79 12.07
N GLU A 14 -15.84 0.11 12.72
CA GLU A 14 -15.46 0.40 14.12
C GLU A 14 -14.28 1.39 14.23
N THR A 15 -13.54 1.57 13.12
CA THR A 15 -12.25 2.28 13.08
C THR A 15 -12.11 3.06 11.76
N GLY A 16 -11.33 4.14 11.77
CA GLY A 16 -10.95 4.92 10.59
C GLY A 16 -9.51 5.42 10.70
N ILE A 17 -8.91 5.86 9.60
CA ILE A 17 -7.53 6.38 9.57
C ILE A 17 -7.60 7.90 9.37
N VAL A 18 -6.88 8.66 10.19
CA VAL A 18 -6.75 10.11 9.99
C VAL A 18 -5.96 10.39 8.72
N VAL A 19 -6.59 11.01 7.73
CA VAL A 19 -5.98 11.30 6.43
C VAL A 19 -5.32 12.67 6.43
N ALA A 20 -5.99 13.68 7.00
CA ALA A 20 -5.50 15.05 7.03
C ALA A 20 -6.17 15.86 8.14
N TRP A 21 -5.42 16.77 8.74
CA TRP A 21 -5.95 17.88 9.53
C TRP A 21 -5.97 19.14 8.66
N PHE A 22 -7.08 19.88 8.72
CA PHE A 22 -7.23 21.14 7.98
C PHE A 22 -6.85 22.37 8.80
N VAL A 23 -6.53 22.16 10.08
CA VAL A 23 -6.33 23.19 11.11
C VAL A 23 -5.15 22.82 12.00
N GLU A 24 -4.50 23.81 12.60
CA GLU A 24 -3.34 23.59 13.46
C GLU A 24 -3.74 23.27 14.91
N ASN A 25 -2.92 22.50 15.61
CA ASN A 25 -3.13 22.24 17.03
C ASN A 25 -2.94 23.54 17.84
N GLY A 26 -3.84 23.81 18.78
CA GLY A 26 -3.86 25.03 19.59
C GLY A 26 -4.48 26.24 18.90
N GLN A 27 -4.98 26.11 17.67
CA GLN A 27 -5.68 27.18 16.97
C GLN A 27 -7.11 27.38 17.50
N TRP A 28 -7.59 28.63 17.52
CA TRP A 28 -9.02 28.91 17.71
C TRP A 28 -9.82 28.52 16.46
N ILE A 29 -10.86 27.71 16.65
CA ILE A 29 -11.75 27.24 15.59
C ILE A 29 -13.17 27.75 15.84
N ASP A 30 -13.84 28.20 14.78
CA ASP A 30 -15.24 28.54 14.82
C ASP A 30 -16.14 27.31 14.64
N ALA A 31 -17.32 27.32 15.26
CA ALA A 31 -18.31 26.27 15.08
C ALA A 31 -18.61 26.03 13.58
N GLN A 32 -18.77 24.76 13.21
CA GLN A 32 -18.98 24.26 11.84
C GLN A 32 -17.77 24.35 10.91
N ALA A 33 -16.59 24.77 11.38
CA ALA A 33 -15.37 24.72 10.56
C ALA A 33 -14.87 23.27 10.39
N ASP A 34 -14.30 22.95 9.24
CA ASP A 34 -13.71 21.64 8.95
C ASP A 34 -12.44 21.42 9.76
N LEU A 35 -12.35 20.28 10.46
CA LEU A 35 -11.23 19.96 11.35
C LEU A 35 -10.31 18.89 10.76
N VAL A 36 -10.88 17.73 10.46
CA VAL A 36 -10.11 16.52 10.15
C VAL A 36 -10.86 15.62 9.18
N GLU A 37 -10.11 14.99 8.29
CA GLU A 37 -10.59 14.00 7.33
C GLU A 37 -10.20 12.59 7.80
N ILE A 38 -11.16 11.67 7.81
CA ILE A 38 -10.99 10.31 8.31
C ILE A 38 -11.48 9.31 7.25
N GLU A 39 -10.61 8.39 6.84
CA GLU A 39 -10.94 7.32 5.90
C GLU A 39 -11.32 6.04 6.64
N THR A 40 -12.52 5.54 6.40
CA THR A 40 -12.94 4.21 6.82
C THR A 40 -12.87 3.23 5.65
N SER A 41 -13.15 1.95 5.92
CA SER A 41 -13.20 0.92 4.87
C SER A 41 -14.22 1.18 3.74
N LYS A 42 -15.16 2.11 3.95
CA LYS A 42 -16.28 2.35 3.03
C LYS A 42 -16.45 3.81 2.59
N ALA A 43 -15.94 4.77 3.35
CA ALA A 43 -16.16 6.18 3.09
C ALA A 43 -15.05 7.04 3.67
N VAL A 44 -14.89 8.23 3.10
CA VAL A 44 -14.11 9.32 3.72
C VAL A 44 -15.11 10.23 4.44
N ILE A 45 -14.84 10.52 5.70
CA ILE A 45 -15.67 11.30 6.60
C ILE A 45 -14.93 12.59 6.95
N GLU A 46 -15.55 13.72 6.68
CA GLU A 46 -15.09 15.03 7.13
C GLU A 46 -15.73 15.35 8.48
N VAL A 47 -14.90 15.68 9.47
CA VAL A 47 -15.35 16.03 10.81
C VAL A 47 -15.29 17.54 10.97
N VAL A 48 -16.42 18.13 11.34
CA VAL A 48 -16.54 19.57 11.59
C VAL A 48 -16.55 19.88 13.09
N ALA A 49 -16.19 21.11 13.45
CA ALA A 49 -16.24 21.60 14.81
C ALA A 49 -17.71 21.69 15.30
N PRO A 50 -18.10 20.97 16.38
CA PRO A 50 -19.46 21.06 16.90
C PRO A 50 -19.74 22.42 17.54
N GLU A 51 -18.72 23.07 18.09
CA GLU A 51 -18.76 24.38 18.76
C GLU A 51 -17.47 25.14 18.47
N SER A 52 -17.43 26.44 18.79
CA SER A 52 -16.18 27.21 18.73
C SER A 52 -15.28 26.91 19.94
N GLY A 53 -13.96 26.95 19.74
CA GLY A 53 -12.98 26.82 20.81
C GLY A 53 -11.55 26.59 20.32
N TYR A 54 -10.61 26.57 21.26
CA TYR A 54 -9.22 26.18 21.02
C TYR A 54 -9.09 24.67 20.84
N LEU A 55 -8.49 24.25 19.73
CA LEU A 55 -8.39 22.86 19.34
C LEU A 55 -7.21 22.14 20.00
N LEU A 56 -7.47 20.95 20.54
CA LEU A 56 -6.46 19.94 20.86
C LEU A 56 -6.68 18.71 19.99
N GLN A 57 -5.70 18.37 19.17
CA GLN A 57 -5.70 17.17 18.33
C GLN A 57 -5.31 15.95 19.18
N LEU A 58 -6.11 14.88 19.13
CA LEU A 58 -5.84 13.65 19.89
C LEU A 58 -5.18 12.56 19.05
N ALA A 59 -5.08 12.75 17.74
CA ALA A 59 -4.51 11.79 16.80
C ALA A 59 -3.70 12.50 15.71
N SER A 60 -2.63 11.85 15.25
CA SER A 60 -1.79 12.34 14.16
C SER A 60 -2.27 11.80 12.80
N VAL A 61 -1.86 12.45 11.72
CA VAL A 61 -2.08 11.94 10.36
C VAL A 61 -1.48 10.52 10.25
N LYS A 62 -2.26 9.60 9.66
CA LYS A 62 -2.04 8.14 9.56
C LYS A 62 -2.36 7.31 10.81
N ASP A 63 -2.73 7.92 11.94
CA ASP A 63 -3.17 7.13 13.10
C ASP A 63 -4.54 6.48 12.81
N GLU A 64 -4.71 5.21 13.20
CA GLU A 64 -6.01 4.53 13.24
C GLU A 64 -6.75 5.00 14.50
N VAL A 65 -7.92 5.59 14.33
CA VAL A 65 -8.77 6.15 15.38
C VAL A 65 -10.08 5.36 15.49
N SER A 66 -10.56 5.19 16.73
CA SER A 66 -11.87 4.62 17.00
C SER A 66 -12.97 5.62 16.61
N LEU A 67 -14.00 5.17 15.90
CA LEU A 67 -15.13 6.02 15.53
C LEU A 67 -16.03 6.38 16.72
N THR A 68 -15.84 5.72 17.87
CA THR A 68 -16.63 5.96 19.11
C THR A 68 -15.90 6.85 20.12
N SER A 69 -14.64 7.20 19.86
CA SER A 69 -13.83 8.06 20.72
C SER A 69 -13.66 9.46 20.11
N PRO A 70 -13.50 10.51 20.92
CA PRO A 70 -13.21 11.84 20.39
C PRO A 70 -11.90 11.86 19.60
N VAL A 71 -11.91 12.53 18.45
CA VAL A 71 -10.71 12.74 17.62
C VAL A 71 -9.99 14.05 17.97
N ALA A 72 -10.72 14.98 18.59
CA ALA A 72 -10.21 16.26 19.07
C ALA A 72 -10.99 16.73 20.31
N LEU A 73 -10.44 17.72 21.00
CA LEU A 73 -11.10 18.44 22.09
C LEU A 73 -11.09 19.94 21.81
N LEU A 74 -12.15 20.62 22.24
CA LEU A 74 -12.26 22.07 22.17
C LEU A 74 -12.29 22.67 23.59
N PHE A 75 -11.62 23.82 23.75
CA PHE A 75 -11.54 24.55 25.01
C PHE A 75 -12.01 26.00 24.83
N ASP A 76 -12.65 26.56 25.85
CA ASP A 76 -13.21 27.90 25.79
C ASP A 76 -12.13 29.00 25.85
N ASP A 77 -10.94 28.67 26.37
CA ASP A 77 -9.78 29.56 26.43
C ASP A 77 -8.43 28.81 26.33
N GLU A 78 -7.39 29.55 25.94
CA GLU A 78 -6.04 29.01 25.72
C GLU A 78 -5.36 28.53 27.02
N ALA A 79 -5.75 29.09 28.18
CA ALA A 79 -5.18 28.69 29.46
C ALA A 79 -5.68 27.30 29.88
N ALA A 80 -6.96 27.01 29.63
CA ALA A 80 -7.55 25.69 29.85
C ALA A 80 -6.96 24.62 28.93
N LEU A 81 -6.68 24.97 27.66
CA LEU A 81 -5.94 24.11 26.74
C LEU A 81 -4.55 23.77 27.30
N LYS A 82 -3.74 24.79 27.61
CA LYS A 82 -2.37 24.61 28.11
C LYS A 82 -2.31 23.85 29.43
N ALA A 83 -3.28 24.07 30.33
CA ALA A 83 -3.38 23.32 31.58
C ALA A 83 -3.66 21.83 31.34
N HIS A 84 -4.49 21.51 30.34
CA HIS A 84 -4.77 20.13 29.96
C HIS A 84 -3.60 19.47 29.23
N GLU A 85 -2.92 20.19 28.34
CA GLU A 85 -1.67 19.72 27.70
C GLU A 85 -0.59 19.43 28.75
N ALA A 86 -0.41 20.30 29.75
CA ALA A 86 0.52 20.07 30.86
C ALA A 86 0.14 18.84 31.70
N GLN A 87 -1.15 18.58 31.93
CA GLN A 87 -1.62 17.36 32.58
C GLN A 87 -1.34 16.11 31.75
N LEU A 88 -1.56 16.16 30.42
CA LEU A 88 -1.25 15.05 29.51
C LEU A 88 0.25 14.77 29.45
N VAL A 89 1.09 15.81 29.46
CA VAL A 89 2.55 15.68 29.54
C VAL A 89 2.96 15.08 30.89
N ALA A 90 2.44 15.57 32.02
CA ALA A 90 2.72 15.01 33.34
C ALA A 90 2.25 13.55 33.47
N GLN A 91 1.11 13.19 32.89
CA GLN A 91 0.63 11.81 32.83
C GLN A 91 1.50 10.93 31.92
N ARG A 92 1.98 11.47 30.79
CA ARG A 92 2.94 10.78 29.90
C ARG A 92 4.29 10.57 30.56
N GLU A 93 4.81 11.57 31.26
CA GLU A 93 6.08 11.49 32.02
C GLU A 93 5.96 10.53 33.20
N ALA A 94 4.81 10.52 33.90
CA ALA A 94 4.52 9.55 34.94
C ALA A 94 4.38 8.11 34.38
N ALA A 95 3.76 7.94 33.21
CA ALA A 95 3.65 6.64 32.53
C ALA A 95 5.00 6.14 31.98
N ALA A 96 5.83 7.06 31.47
CA ALA A 96 7.20 6.77 31.03
C ALA A 96 8.12 6.42 32.21
N ALA A 97 7.97 7.10 33.35
CA ALA A 97 8.69 6.79 34.59
C ALA A 97 8.21 5.49 35.26
N ALA A 98 6.95 5.08 35.02
CA ALA A 98 6.37 3.85 35.53
C ALA A 98 6.59 2.61 34.62
N GLY A 99 7.26 2.76 33.47
CA GLY A 99 7.66 1.63 32.64
C GLY A 99 6.52 0.73 32.16
N ALA A 100 5.36 1.30 31.82
CA ALA A 100 4.22 0.51 31.35
C ALA A 100 3.41 1.23 30.28
N GLY A 101 3.46 0.70 29.05
CA GLY A 101 2.52 1.05 27.99
C GLY A 101 3.10 0.82 26.60
N VAL A 102 3.03 -0.41 26.12
CA VAL A 102 3.29 -0.71 24.71
C VAL A 102 2.21 -0.03 23.86
N ARG A 103 2.60 0.84 22.93
CA ARG A 103 1.67 1.54 22.04
C ARG A 103 1.16 0.57 20.96
N ALA A 104 0.05 -0.12 21.22
CA ALA A 104 -0.56 -1.10 20.30
C ALA A 104 -2.01 -0.74 19.92
N SER A 105 -2.44 -1.06 18.70
CA SER A 105 -3.83 -0.88 18.30
C SER A 105 -4.75 -1.86 19.05
N VAL A 106 -6.04 -1.51 19.24
CA VAL A 106 -6.99 -2.35 19.98
C VAL A 106 -7.08 -3.77 19.40
N LYS A 107 -7.04 -3.89 18.07
CA LYS A 107 -7.04 -5.18 17.38
C LYS A 107 -5.73 -5.94 17.62
N ALA A 108 -4.59 -5.25 17.68
CA ALA A 108 -3.29 -5.86 17.96
C ALA A 108 -3.23 -6.44 19.38
N VAL A 109 -3.74 -5.71 20.38
CA VAL A 109 -3.81 -6.20 21.77
C VAL A 109 -4.62 -7.48 21.86
N LYS A 110 -5.84 -7.47 21.30
CA LYS A 110 -6.69 -8.67 21.27
C LYS A 110 -6.01 -9.83 20.54
N ARG A 111 -5.36 -9.57 19.40
CA ARG A 111 -4.65 -10.60 18.64
C ARG A 111 -3.45 -11.16 19.40
N ALA A 112 -2.77 -10.32 20.19
CA ALA A 112 -1.61 -10.72 20.98
C ALA A 112 -2.04 -11.64 22.13
N GLU A 113 -3.18 -11.36 22.76
CA GLU A 113 -3.81 -12.26 23.73
C GLU A 113 -4.20 -13.61 23.08
N GLU A 114 -4.82 -13.59 21.89
CA GLU A 114 -5.20 -14.81 21.15
C GLU A 114 -3.99 -15.68 20.78
N LEU A 115 -2.88 -15.06 20.38
CA LEU A 115 -1.67 -15.74 19.91
C LEU A 115 -0.62 -15.96 21.02
N GLY A 116 -0.86 -15.49 22.24
CA GLY A 116 0.09 -15.57 23.35
C GLY A 116 1.38 -14.77 23.14
N VAL A 117 1.31 -13.66 22.38
CA VAL A 117 2.46 -12.80 22.08
C VAL A 117 2.59 -11.71 23.14
N ASP A 118 3.76 -11.60 23.76
CA ASP A 118 4.07 -10.50 24.67
C ASP A 118 4.40 -9.23 23.89
N LEU A 119 3.47 -8.27 23.90
CA LEU A 119 3.63 -6.98 23.22
C LEU A 119 4.87 -6.21 23.67
N SER A 120 5.36 -6.41 24.91
CA SER A 120 6.54 -5.72 25.42
C SER A 120 7.84 -6.15 24.74
N THR A 121 7.80 -7.29 24.04
CA THR A 121 8.93 -7.82 23.26
C THR A 121 9.00 -7.26 21.84
N LEU A 122 7.97 -6.51 21.42
CA LEU A 122 7.86 -5.93 20.09
C LEU A 122 8.48 -4.54 20.05
N ASP A 123 8.85 -4.10 18.84
CA ASP A 123 9.42 -2.78 18.62
C ASP A 123 8.41 -1.69 19.02
N ALA A 124 8.68 -1.05 20.15
CA ALA A 124 7.85 0.01 20.72
C ALA A 124 8.12 1.39 20.09
N SER A 125 8.97 1.48 19.05
CA SER A 125 9.25 2.75 18.36
C SER A 125 8.10 3.22 17.46
N HIS A 126 7.15 2.35 17.13
CA HIS A 126 5.94 2.67 16.37
C HIS A 126 4.67 2.05 17.00
N LEU A 127 3.51 2.38 16.43
CA LEU A 127 2.24 1.77 16.82
C LEU A 127 2.24 0.29 16.41
N ILE A 128 2.22 -0.61 17.38
CA ILE A 128 2.14 -2.05 17.16
C ILE A 128 0.76 -2.41 16.61
N THR A 129 0.78 -3.03 15.43
CA THR A 129 -0.40 -3.44 14.68
C THR A 129 -0.66 -4.94 14.81
N VAL A 130 -1.83 -5.40 14.38
CA VAL A 130 -2.15 -6.84 14.26
C VAL A 130 -1.06 -7.59 13.51
N LYS A 131 -0.50 -6.95 12.47
CA LYS A 131 0.55 -7.55 11.64
C LYS A 131 1.86 -7.76 12.40
N ASP A 132 2.23 -6.83 13.28
CA ASP A 132 3.45 -6.94 14.08
C ASP A 132 3.33 -8.11 15.09
N VAL A 133 2.14 -8.25 15.67
CA VAL A 133 1.79 -9.35 16.57
C VAL A 133 1.83 -10.70 15.84
N GLU A 134 1.20 -10.80 14.67
CA GLU A 134 1.20 -12.03 13.87
C GLU A 134 2.60 -12.41 13.39
N ALA A 135 3.40 -11.41 12.99
CA ALA A 135 4.79 -11.63 12.61
C ALA A 135 5.64 -12.17 13.76
N ALA A 136 5.45 -11.64 14.98
CA ALA A 136 6.17 -12.12 16.15
C ALA A 136 5.72 -13.51 16.61
N ALA A 137 4.42 -13.81 16.56
CA ALA A 137 3.90 -15.14 16.82
C ALA A 137 4.47 -16.17 15.82
N ALA A 138 4.57 -15.76 14.55
CA ALA A 138 5.16 -16.58 13.50
C ALA A 138 6.67 -16.80 13.70
N ALA A 139 7.42 -15.79 14.13
CA ALA A 139 8.87 -15.87 14.35
C ALA A 139 9.27 -16.84 15.48
N GLY A 140 8.40 -17.07 16.48
CA GLY A 140 8.62 -18.00 17.57
C GLY A 140 8.31 -19.48 17.26
N GLN A 141 7.63 -19.75 16.14
CA GLN A 141 7.34 -21.12 15.71
C GLN A 141 8.36 -21.58 14.69
N GLN A 142 9.13 -22.61 15.04
CA GLN A 142 9.97 -23.30 14.08
C GLN A 142 9.09 -23.95 13.01
N VAL A 143 9.11 -23.39 11.81
CA VAL A 143 8.27 -23.84 10.70
C VAL A 143 8.89 -25.10 10.10
N ASP A 144 8.13 -26.19 10.09
CA ASP A 144 8.50 -27.40 9.36
C ASP A 144 8.05 -27.32 7.90
N TYR A 145 8.96 -26.85 7.04
CA TYR A 145 8.74 -26.76 5.61
C TYR A 145 8.74 -28.11 4.88
N SER A 146 9.13 -29.21 5.53
CA SER A 146 9.20 -30.53 4.89
C SER A 146 7.83 -31.08 4.46
N THR A 147 6.76 -30.52 5.02
CA THR A 147 5.36 -30.89 4.72
C THR A 147 4.76 -30.09 3.56
N LEU A 148 5.43 -29.00 3.12
CA LEU A 148 4.94 -28.16 2.03
C LEU A 148 5.37 -28.70 0.66
N PRO A 149 4.60 -28.41 -0.41
CA PRO A 149 5.01 -28.76 -1.76
C PRO A 149 6.32 -28.09 -2.14
N LEU A 150 7.10 -28.77 -2.97
CA LEU A 150 8.27 -28.18 -3.62
C LEU A 150 7.84 -27.33 -4.82
N PRO A 151 8.66 -26.35 -5.24
CA PRO A 151 8.46 -25.68 -6.52
C PRO A 151 8.38 -26.68 -7.68
N LEU A 152 7.53 -26.37 -8.66
CA LEU A 152 7.37 -27.13 -9.90
C LEU A 152 8.69 -27.21 -10.67
N THR A 153 8.81 -28.28 -11.45
CA THR A 153 9.89 -28.39 -12.43
C THR A 153 9.51 -27.69 -13.73
N ALA A 154 10.52 -27.23 -14.48
CA ALA A 154 10.35 -26.63 -15.80
C ALA A 154 11.20 -27.38 -16.83
N GLN A 155 10.85 -27.25 -18.11
CA GLN A 155 11.67 -27.81 -19.19
C GLN A 155 13.04 -27.12 -19.27
N PRO A 156 14.09 -27.81 -19.76
CA PRO A 156 15.38 -27.18 -20.00
C PRO A 156 15.27 -25.94 -20.87
N GLY A 157 15.94 -24.85 -20.47
CA GLY A 157 15.94 -23.58 -21.21
C GLY A 157 14.79 -22.62 -20.87
N VAL A 158 13.85 -23.02 -20.02
CA VAL A 158 12.82 -22.13 -19.46
C VAL A 158 13.31 -21.50 -18.16
N GLU A 159 13.22 -20.18 -18.04
CA GLU A 159 13.54 -19.47 -16.79
C GLU A 159 12.47 -19.79 -15.72
N ARG A 160 12.90 -20.37 -14.60
CA ARG A 160 12.02 -20.72 -13.48
C ARG A 160 11.83 -19.52 -12.58
N VAL A 161 10.60 -19.03 -12.49
CA VAL A 161 10.27 -17.80 -11.78
C VAL A 161 9.51 -18.12 -10.50
N LEU A 162 10.03 -17.68 -9.36
CA LEU A 162 9.33 -17.70 -8.08
C LEU A 162 8.49 -16.42 -7.94
N ILE A 163 7.20 -16.57 -7.65
CA ILE A 163 6.31 -15.42 -7.44
C ILE A 163 6.30 -15.05 -5.95
N ILE A 164 6.48 -13.77 -5.64
CA ILE A 164 6.42 -13.23 -4.28
C ILE A 164 5.08 -12.53 -4.08
N GLY A 165 4.25 -13.08 -3.19
CA GLY A 165 2.90 -12.63 -2.85
C GLY A 165 1.81 -13.41 -3.58
N GLY A 166 1.13 -14.33 -2.89
CA GLY A 166 0.03 -15.17 -3.39
C GLY A 166 -1.33 -14.48 -3.35
N GLY A 167 -1.41 -13.22 -3.80
CA GLY A 167 -2.66 -12.48 -3.95
C GLY A 167 -3.25 -12.57 -5.37
N ARG A 168 -4.26 -11.74 -5.68
CA ARG A 168 -4.79 -11.61 -7.05
C ARG A 168 -3.77 -11.09 -8.07
N GLY A 169 -2.70 -10.44 -7.62
CA GLY A 169 -1.59 -10.07 -8.49
C GLY A 169 -0.83 -11.30 -9.01
N ALA A 170 -0.70 -12.36 -8.20
CA ALA A 170 -0.04 -13.60 -8.62
C ALA A 170 -0.76 -14.24 -9.81
N THR A 171 -2.09 -14.28 -9.78
CA THR A 171 -2.87 -14.88 -10.88
C THR A 171 -2.68 -14.13 -12.19
N GLN A 172 -2.45 -12.82 -12.16
CA GLN A 172 -2.13 -12.04 -13.37
C GLN A 172 -0.73 -12.36 -13.90
N VAL A 173 0.25 -12.57 -13.00
CA VAL A 173 1.61 -12.96 -13.40
C VAL A 173 1.64 -14.39 -13.95
N ILE A 174 0.87 -15.31 -13.37
CA ILE A 174 0.74 -16.67 -13.88
C ILE A 174 0.12 -16.67 -15.28
N ASP A 175 -0.93 -15.86 -15.48
CA ASP A 175 -1.57 -15.66 -16.79
C ASP A 175 -0.58 -15.12 -17.83
N ILE A 176 0.23 -14.11 -17.47
CA ILE A 176 1.31 -13.60 -18.32
C ILE A 176 2.28 -14.72 -18.74
N PHE A 177 2.69 -15.58 -17.80
CA PHE A 177 3.64 -16.66 -18.10
C PHE A 177 3.01 -17.83 -18.87
N ALA A 178 1.69 -18.03 -18.80
CA ALA A 178 1.01 -19.11 -19.53
C ALA A 178 1.24 -19.04 -21.04
N ASP A 179 1.38 -17.81 -21.58
CA ASP A 179 1.60 -17.54 -23.00
C ASP A 179 3.06 -17.16 -23.35
N LEU A 180 4.01 -17.31 -22.40
CA LEU A 180 5.43 -16.99 -22.58
C LEU A 180 6.31 -18.25 -22.48
N PRO A 181 6.73 -18.86 -23.59
CA PRO A 181 7.45 -20.14 -23.56
C PRO A 181 8.85 -20.05 -22.91
N GLY A 182 9.37 -18.86 -22.66
CA GLY A 182 10.69 -18.65 -22.05
C GLY A 182 10.69 -18.53 -20.52
N GLN A 183 9.52 -18.42 -19.88
CA GLN A 183 9.40 -18.20 -18.43
C GLN A 183 8.26 -19.06 -17.86
N GLN A 184 8.44 -19.59 -16.65
CA GLN A 184 7.41 -20.38 -15.97
C GLN A 184 7.34 -20.02 -14.49
N ALA A 185 6.13 -19.79 -13.98
CA ALA A 185 5.91 -19.74 -12.54
C ALA A 185 6.10 -21.14 -11.93
N VAL A 186 7.10 -21.30 -11.07
CA VAL A 186 7.40 -22.60 -10.42
C VAL A 186 6.90 -22.68 -8.99
N GLY A 187 6.66 -21.57 -8.33
CA GLY A 187 6.15 -21.55 -6.98
C GLY A 187 5.78 -20.15 -6.54
N ILE A 188 5.07 -20.07 -5.42
CA ILE A 188 4.67 -18.81 -4.78
C ILE A 188 5.19 -18.82 -3.34
N VAL A 189 5.73 -17.70 -2.88
CA VAL A 189 5.96 -17.43 -1.45
C VAL A 189 5.02 -16.34 -0.98
N ASP A 190 4.43 -16.51 0.21
CA ASP A 190 3.54 -15.54 0.84
C ASP A 190 3.67 -15.67 2.36
N ASP A 191 3.82 -14.57 3.09
CA ASP A 191 3.98 -14.64 4.56
C ASP A 191 2.67 -15.01 5.27
N ASN A 192 1.52 -14.97 4.59
CA ASN A 192 0.28 -15.51 5.12
C ASN A 192 0.29 -17.05 5.06
N ARG A 193 0.46 -17.67 6.23
CA ARG A 193 0.50 -19.12 6.42
C ARG A 193 -0.76 -19.85 5.98
N ASP A 194 -1.92 -19.21 6.01
CA ASP A 194 -3.19 -19.82 5.58
C ASP A 194 -3.20 -20.19 4.09
N LYS A 195 -2.28 -19.62 3.31
CA LYS A 195 -2.12 -19.93 1.88
C LYS A 195 -1.15 -21.07 1.62
N TRP A 196 -0.37 -21.49 2.60
CA TRP A 196 0.71 -22.46 2.36
C TRP A 196 0.15 -23.82 1.97
N GLY A 197 0.76 -24.44 0.95
CA GLY A 197 0.29 -25.69 0.36
C GLY A 197 -0.91 -25.57 -0.57
N VAL A 198 -1.55 -24.39 -0.66
CA VAL A 198 -2.61 -24.12 -1.62
C VAL A 198 -2.01 -23.84 -2.99
N GLU A 199 -2.69 -24.25 -4.06
CA GLU A 199 -2.34 -23.89 -5.42
C GLU A 199 -3.15 -22.69 -5.91
N LEU A 200 -2.48 -21.75 -6.57
CA LEU A 200 -3.13 -20.68 -7.33
C LEU A 200 -2.88 -20.94 -8.81
N ALA A 201 -3.94 -21.20 -9.57
CA ALA A 201 -3.85 -21.49 -11.01
C ALA A 201 -2.80 -22.56 -11.36
N GLY A 202 -2.71 -23.63 -10.54
CA GLY A 202 -1.77 -24.74 -10.72
C GLY A 202 -0.34 -24.47 -10.23
N VAL A 203 -0.08 -23.32 -9.60
CA VAL A 203 1.23 -22.99 -9.00
C VAL A 203 1.14 -23.08 -7.47
N PRO A 204 1.97 -23.89 -6.80
CA PRO A 204 1.88 -24.10 -5.36
C PRO A 204 2.46 -22.93 -4.55
N VAL A 205 1.85 -22.65 -3.41
CA VAL A 205 2.44 -21.79 -2.37
C VAL A 205 3.36 -22.63 -1.50
N VAL A 206 4.66 -22.39 -1.60
CA VAL A 206 5.73 -23.22 -1.04
C VAL A 206 6.27 -22.72 0.31
N GLY A 207 5.66 -21.69 0.90
CA GLY A 207 6.03 -21.15 2.21
C GLY A 207 6.14 -19.63 2.24
N GLY A 208 6.89 -19.11 3.21
CA GLY A 208 7.09 -17.68 3.42
C GLY A 208 8.26 -17.08 2.65
N THR A 209 8.39 -15.76 2.71
CA THR A 209 9.49 -15.03 2.06
C THR A 209 10.86 -15.27 2.72
N ASP A 210 10.89 -15.82 3.93
CA ASP A 210 12.09 -16.31 4.61
C ASP A 210 12.79 -17.46 3.87
N ARG A 211 12.07 -18.19 3.01
CA ARG A 211 12.63 -19.28 2.18
C ARG A 211 13.37 -18.82 0.93
N LEU A 212 13.35 -17.52 0.61
CA LEU A 212 13.87 -16.99 -0.66
C LEU A 212 15.30 -17.48 -0.96
N LYS A 213 16.20 -17.39 0.02
CA LYS A 213 17.60 -17.80 -0.14
C LYS A 213 17.77 -19.31 -0.20
N GLU A 214 17.10 -20.06 0.67
CA GLU A 214 17.19 -21.52 0.71
C GLU A 214 16.73 -22.16 -0.61
N LEU A 215 15.61 -21.70 -1.15
CA LEU A 215 15.09 -22.16 -2.43
C LEU A 215 16.01 -21.77 -3.60
N LEU A 216 16.69 -20.63 -3.53
CA LEU A 216 17.64 -20.18 -4.56
C LEU A 216 18.91 -21.03 -4.53
N ASP A 217 19.51 -21.19 -3.35
CA ASP A 217 20.77 -21.94 -3.16
C ASP A 217 20.58 -23.42 -3.53
N SER A 218 19.39 -23.96 -3.30
CA SER A 218 19.00 -25.33 -3.70
C SER A 218 18.64 -25.46 -5.18
N GLY A 219 18.67 -24.36 -5.93
CA GLY A 219 18.44 -24.33 -7.36
C GLY A 219 16.99 -24.60 -7.77
N HIS A 220 16.01 -24.31 -6.92
CA HIS A 220 14.60 -24.50 -7.24
C HIS A 220 14.03 -23.44 -8.19
N TYR A 221 14.67 -22.28 -8.32
CA TYR A 221 14.26 -21.22 -9.22
C TYR A 221 15.48 -20.39 -9.69
N ASP A 222 15.30 -19.61 -10.77
CA ASP A 222 16.36 -18.82 -11.42
C ASP A 222 16.17 -17.31 -11.24
N ALA A 223 14.93 -16.87 -11.02
CA ALA A 223 14.55 -15.48 -10.78
C ALA A 223 13.29 -15.38 -9.93
N ALA A 224 13.02 -14.20 -9.37
CA ALA A 224 11.76 -13.90 -8.72
C ALA A 224 11.01 -12.74 -9.38
N ILE A 225 9.71 -12.65 -9.11
CA ILE A 225 8.85 -11.53 -9.51
C ILE A 225 7.93 -11.16 -8.34
N ILE A 226 7.78 -9.87 -8.05
CA ILE A 226 6.96 -9.38 -6.94
C ILE A 226 5.57 -9.06 -7.46
N ALA A 227 4.57 -9.86 -7.06
CA ALA A 227 3.20 -9.79 -7.55
C ALA A 227 2.25 -9.05 -6.59
N ILE A 228 2.71 -7.94 -6.00
CA ILE A 228 1.94 -7.09 -5.08
C ILE A 228 1.60 -5.77 -5.76
N SER A 229 0.36 -5.57 -6.20
CA SER A 229 -0.04 -4.36 -6.93
C SER A 229 -0.54 -3.22 -6.02
N THR A 230 -1.04 -3.54 -4.83
CA THR A 230 -1.79 -2.61 -3.97
C THR A 230 -0.91 -1.76 -3.05
N SER A 231 0.27 -2.26 -2.66
CA SER A 231 1.16 -1.59 -1.71
C SER A 231 2.56 -1.39 -2.31
N VAL A 232 2.81 -0.15 -2.71
CA VAL A 232 4.14 0.30 -3.18
C VAL A 232 5.21 0.08 -2.11
N ALA A 233 4.90 0.40 -0.85
CA ALA A 233 5.82 0.21 0.26
C ALA A 233 6.18 -1.27 0.48
N ALA A 234 5.20 -2.18 0.39
CA ALA A 234 5.46 -3.62 0.51
C ALA A 234 6.33 -4.14 -0.64
N ARG A 235 6.05 -3.70 -1.88
CA ARG A 235 6.88 -4.06 -3.05
C ARG A 235 8.33 -3.63 -2.89
N ARG A 236 8.56 -2.39 -2.44
CA ARG A 236 9.91 -1.88 -2.19
C ARG A 236 10.64 -2.73 -1.16
N LYS A 237 10.00 -3.01 -0.01
CA LYS A 237 10.59 -3.86 1.04
C LYS A 237 10.97 -5.25 0.50
N LEU A 238 10.12 -5.85 -0.33
CA LEU A 238 10.39 -7.15 -0.94
C LEU A 238 11.50 -7.10 -1.98
N ARG A 239 11.62 -6.01 -2.74
CA ARG A 239 12.75 -5.78 -3.65
C ARG A 239 14.07 -5.68 -2.88
N GLU A 240 14.09 -4.92 -1.79
CA GLU A 240 15.25 -4.82 -0.89
C GLU A 240 15.59 -6.18 -0.27
N LEU A 241 14.58 -6.96 0.15
CA LEU A 241 14.75 -8.32 0.64
C LEU A 241 15.34 -9.25 -0.43
N CYS A 242 14.87 -9.17 -1.67
CA CYS A 242 15.43 -9.94 -2.79
C CYS A 242 16.91 -9.59 -3.00
N ALA A 243 17.24 -8.30 -3.05
CA ALA A 243 18.62 -7.84 -3.22
C ALA A 243 19.53 -8.33 -2.08
N ALA A 244 19.07 -8.26 -0.83
CA ALA A 244 19.80 -8.75 0.33
C ALA A 244 20.07 -10.28 0.29
N ASN A 245 19.22 -11.04 -0.40
CA ASN A 245 19.35 -12.48 -0.56
C ASN A 245 20.00 -12.91 -1.89
N GLY A 246 20.50 -11.96 -2.69
CA GLY A 246 21.07 -12.24 -4.02
C GLY A 246 20.05 -12.72 -5.06
N VAL A 247 18.76 -12.53 -4.79
CA VAL A 247 17.66 -12.92 -5.67
C VAL A 247 17.56 -11.93 -6.82
N ARG A 248 17.73 -12.42 -8.04
CA ARG A 248 17.49 -11.63 -9.25
C ARG A 248 16.00 -11.48 -9.50
N LEU A 249 15.55 -10.24 -9.69
CA LEU A 249 14.21 -9.97 -10.21
C LEU A 249 14.18 -10.06 -11.74
N THR A 250 13.17 -10.71 -12.29
CA THR A 250 12.88 -10.77 -13.73
C THR A 250 11.71 -9.84 -14.09
N ASN A 251 11.44 -9.62 -15.38
CA ASN A 251 10.24 -8.91 -15.82
C ASN A 251 9.17 -9.93 -16.24
N ALA A 252 7.91 -9.60 -15.97
CA ALA A 252 6.74 -10.31 -16.46
C ALA A 252 5.99 -9.38 -17.42
N ILE A 253 6.15 -9.59 -18.73
CA ILE A 253 5.61 -8.70 -19.76
C ILE A 253 4.64 -9.49 -20.62
N ASP A 254 3.36 -9.15 -20.54
CA ASP A 254 2.32 -9.78 -21.34
C ASP A 254 2.65 -9.72 -22.85
N ARG A 255 2.40 -10.82 -23.57
CA ARG A 255 2.72 -10.95 -25.01
C ARG A 255 1.99 -9.92 -25.89
N THR A 256 0.85 -9.41 -25.43
CA THR A 256 0.07 -8.37 -26.13
C THR A 256 0.62 -6.97 -25.90
N SER A 257 1.54 -6.79 -24.94
CA SER A 257 2.17 -5.50 -24.67
C SER A 257 3.22 -5.14 -25.71
N LYS A 258 3.16 -3.92 -26.22
CA LYS A 258 4.13 -3.39 -27.18
C LYS A 258 5.22 -2.61 -26.46
N VAL A 259 6.43 -3.15 -26.48
CA VAL A 259 7.65 -2.41 -26.14
C VAL A 259 8.27 -1.88 -27.45
N ALA A 260 8.40 -0.56 -27.56
CA ALA A 260 8.92 0.12 -28.74
C ALA A 260 10.46 0.15 -28.79
N THR A 261 11.01 0.64 -29.89
CA THR A 261 12.45 0.74 -30.11
C THR A 261 13.10 1.73 -29.13
N GLY A 262 14.31 1.41 -28.67
CA GLY A 262 15.09 2.30 -27.81
C GLY A 262 14.58 2.39 -26.36
N VAL A 263 13.57 1.59 -25.98
CA VAL A 263 13.14 1.49 -24.58
C VAL A 263 14.27 0.90 -23.73
N VAL A 264 14.57 1.55 -22.61
CA VAL A 264 15.45 1.03 -21.57
C VAL A 264 14.58 0.63 -20.38
N MET A 265 14.69 -0.61 -19.93
CA MET A 265 13.85 -1.15 -18.87
C MET A 265 14.68 -1.82 -17.79
N GLY A 266 14.39 -1.47 -16.54
CA GLY A 266 14.90 -2.13 -15.35
C GLY A 266 14.34 -3.54 -15.16
N LYS A 267 14.42 -4.04 -13.93
CA LYS A 267 14.07 -5.41 -13.52
C LYS A 267 12.88 -5.43 -12.56
N GLY A 268 12.20 -6.56 -12.45
CA GLY A 268 11.07 -6.71 -11.53
C GLY A 268 9.76 -6.07 -12.02
N ASN A 269 9.71 -5.65 -13.28
CA ASN A 269 8.53 -4.98 -13.82
C ASN A 269 7.44 -5.99 -14.19
N VAL A 270 6.22 -5.74 -13.74
CA VAL A 270 5.01 -6.45 -14.18
C VAL A 270 4.26 -5.54 -15.16
N ILE A 271 4.10 -5.98 -16.40
CA ILE A 271 3.42 -5.24 -17.47
C ILE A 271 2.28 -6.13 -18.00
N CYS A 272 1.06 -5.84 -17.57
CA CYS A 272 -0.14 -6.58 -17.94
C CYS A 272 -0.57 -6.33 -19.39
N ALA A 273 -1.59 -7.05 -19.84
CA ALA A 273 -2.08 -7.04 -21.22
C ALA A 273 -2.32 -5.64 -21.83
N PHE A 274 -2.03 -5.54 -23.13
CA PHE A 274 -2.27 -4.39 -23.99
C PHE A 274 -1.61 -3.09 -23.52
N CYS A 275 -0.50 -3.17 -22.80
CA CYS A 275 0.28 -1.98 -22.51
C CYS A 275 1.11 -1.54 -23.72
N HIS A 276 1.41 -0.25 -23.80
CA HIS A 276 2.33 0.32 -24.79
C HIS A 276 3.41 1.12 -24.06
N ILE A 277 4.67 0.75 -24.29
CA ILE A 277 5.85 1.49 -23.84
C ILE A 277 6.50 2.10 -25.09
N GLY A 278 6.31 3.40 -25.27
CA GLY A 278 6.69 4.16 -26.47
C GLY A 278 8.20 4.36 -26.63
N THR A 279 8.58 4.82 -27.83
CA THR A 279 9.99 4.96 -28.26
C THR A 279 10.80 5.79 -27.28
N GLU A 280 12.02 5.32 -26.95
CA GLU A 280 12.96 5.99 -26.05
C GLU A 280 12.42 6.25 -24.62
N THR A 281 11.39 5.52 -24.21
CA THR A 281 10.92 5.56 -22.82
C THR A 281 11.87 4.78 -21.91
N VAL A 282 12.16 5.35 -20.74
CA VAL A 282 12.95 4.72 -19.68
C VAL A 282 12.02 4.27 -18.57
N VAL A 283 12.08 2.99 -18.22
CA VAL A 283 11.32 2.39 -17.12
C VAL A 283 12.31 1.85 -16.08
N GLY A 284 12.18 2.28 -14.83
CA GLY A 284 13.00 1.81 -13.71
C GLY A 284 12.67 0.39 -13.26
N ASP A 285 12.99 0.10 -12.01
CA ASP A 285 12.81 -1.21 -11.40
C ASP A 285 11.46 -1.34 -10.69
N ASN A 286 10.93 -2.57 -10.65
CA ASN A 286 9.84 -3.01 -9.78
C ASN A 286 8.53 -2.22 -9.93
N ASN A 287 8.24 -1.80 -11.15
CA ASN A 287 6.98 -1.16 -11.49
C ASN A 287 5.88 -2.20 -11.74
N PHE A 288 4.64 -1.81 -11.47
CA PHE A 288 3.46 -2.62 -11.78
C PHE A 288 2.50 -1.81 -12.65
N PHE A 289 2.41 -2.20 -13.92
CA PHE A 289 1.51 -1.59 -14.88
C PHE A 289 0.34 -2.52 -15.18
N SER A 290 -0.84 -2.14 -14.68
CA SER A 290 -2.10 -2.82 -15.02
C SER A 290 -2.41 -2.73 -16.53
N ALA A 291 -3.42 -3.48 -16.98
CA ALA A 291 -3.74 -3.56 -18.40
C ALA A 291 -4.09 -2.20 -19.04
N TYR A 292 -3.86 -2.09 -20.35
CA TYR A 292 -4.19 -0.92 -21.18
C TYR A 292 -3.46 0.39 -20.80
N ASN A 293 -2.30 0.31 -20.16
CA ASN A 293 -1.50 1.50 -19.91
C ASN A 293 -0.66 1.88 -21.14
N SER A 294 -0.68 3.16 -21.52
CA SER A 294 0.12 3.66 -22.63
C SER A 294 1.04 4.77 -22.13
N PHE A 295 2.33 4.46 -22.07
CA PHE A 295 3.37 5.46 -21.94
C PHE A 295 3.84 5.81 -23.34
N ASP A 296 3.47 6.98 -23.86
CA ASP A 296 3.93 7.44 -25.17
C ASP A 296 5.47 7.65 -25.20
N HIS A 297 5.99 8.28 -26.24
CA HIS A 297 7.43 8.36 -26.48
C HIS A 297 8.17 9.29 -25.50
N HIS A 298 9.43 8.93 -25.19
CA HIS A 298 10.38 9.71 -24.39
C HIS A 298 9.93 9.96 -22.94
N ASN A 299 9.18 9.02 -22.37
CA ASN A 299 8.77 9.11 -20.98
C ASN A 299 9.83 8.56 -20.05
N VAL A 300 9.78 8.97 -18.79
CA VAL A 300 10.61 8.41 -17.73
C VAL A 300 9.69 7.96 -16.60
N VAL A 301 9.71 6.67 -16.30
CA VAL A 301 9.05 6.10 -15.12
C VAL A 301 10.14 5.59 -14.21
N ALA A 302 10.23 6.11 -12.99
CA ALA A 302 11.23 5.70 -12.01
C ALA A 302 10.89 4.33 -11.41
N ASN A 303 11.21 4.09 -10.14
CA ASN A 303 11.10 2.78 -9.50
C ASN A 303 9.82 2.65 -8.68
N ASP A 304 9.43 1.40 -8.44
CA ASP A 304 8.38 1.02 -7.50
C ASP A 304 6.99 1.64 -7.81
N CYS A 305 6.76 2.18 -9.00
CA CYS A 305 5.50 2.83 -9.39
C CYS A 305 4.37 1.80 -9.61
N SER A 306 3.13 2.21 -9.34
CA SER A 306 1.93 1.39 -9.57
C SER A 306 0.91 2.16 -10.37
N THR A 307 0.34 1.54 -11.40
CA THR A 307 -0.74 2.16 -12.18
C THR A 307 -1.97 1.25 -12.20
N GLY A 308 -3.14 1.87 -12.04
CA GLY A 308 -4.41 1.25 -12.40
C GLY A 308 -4.51 1.04 -13.91
N PRO A 309 -5.57 0.35 -14.38
CA PRO A 309 -5.77 0.13 -15.80
C PRO A 309 -6.10 1.42 -16.54
N GLY A 310 -5.72 1.50 -17.82
CA GLY A 310 -6.10 2.60 -18.71
C GLY A 310 -5.45 3.95 -18.41
N CYS A 311 -4.29 3.98 -17.78
CA CYS A 311 -3.48 5.19 -17.62
C CYS A 311 -2.74 5.52 -18.92
N LEU A 312 -2.95 6.71 -19.45
CA LEU A 312 -2.34 7.20 -20.68
C LEU A 312 -1.50 8.44 -20.39
N THR A 313 -0.23 8.41 -20.76
CA THR A 313 0.65 9.57 -20.68
C THR A 313 1.08 9.98 -22.07
N SER A 314 1.04 11.29 -22.36
CA SER A 314 1.61 11.85 -23.57
C SER A 314 3.15 11.83 -23.53
N SER A 315 3.81 12.42 -24.52
CA SER A 315 5.28 12.44 -24.60
C SER A 315 5.97 13.26 -23.50
N ARG A 316 7.21 12.88 -23.15
CA ARG A 316 8.11 13.58 -22.20
C ARG A 316 7.58 13.70 -20.76
N VAL A 317 6.64 12.84 -20.37
CA VAL A 317 6.14 12.75 -18.99
C VAL A 317 7.18 12.07 -18.11
N LYS A 318 7.35 12.59 -16.88
CA LYS A 318 8.21 11.98 -15.86
C LYS A 318 7.40 11.58 -14.64
N LEU A 319 7.52 10.33 -14.23
CA LEU A 319 7.00 9.81 -12.97
C LEU A 319 8.18 9.52 -12.04
N GLY A 320 8.23 10.20 -10.90
CA GLY A 320 9.19 9.96 -9.82
C GLY A 320 9.00 8.61 -9.14
N ASP A 321 9.82 8.33 -8.14
CA ASP A 321 9.78 7.04 -7.44
C ASP A 321 8.46 6.87 -6.70
N GLN A 322 7.93 5.64 -6.67
CA GLN A 322 6.77 5.28 -5.86
C GLN A 322 5.48 6.05 -6.21
N VAL A 323 5.37 6.53 -7.45
CA VAL A 323 4.13 7.16 -7.96
C VAL A 323 3.02 6.11 -8.06
N ARG A 324 1.82 6.48 -7.62
CA ARG A 324 0.62 5.65 -7.71
C ARG A 324 -0.45 6.35 -8.55
N LEU A 325 -0.81 5.76 -9.68
CA LEU A 325 -1.92 6.21 -10.52
C LEU A 325 -3.14 5.32 -10.30
N GLY A 326 -4.30 5.92 -10.10
CA GLY A 326 -5.59 5.23 -10.12
C GLY A 326 -5.95 4.70 -11.51
N THR A 327 -7.20 4.30 -11.70
CA THR A 327 -7.71 3.86 -13.00
C THR A 327 -7.99 5.06 -13.91
N GLY A 328 -7.66 4.97 -15.20
CA GLY A 328 -8.11 5.93 -16.20
C GLY A 328 -7.49 7.33 -16.03
N ILE A 329 -6.19 7.40 -15.76
CA ILE A 329 -5.48 8.68 -15.63
C ILE A 329 -4.98 9.14 -16.99
N HIS A 330 -5.13 10.43 -17.30
CA HIS A 330 -4.57 11.04 -18.51
C HIS A 330 -3.54 12.10 -18.13
N ILE A 331 -2.35 12.10 -18.74
CA ILE A 331 -1.28 13.04 -18.41
C ILE A 331 -0.81 13.78 -19.68
N GLU A 332 -0.82 15.11 -19.63
CA GLU A 332 -0.38 16.00 -20.71
C GLU A 332 1.14 15.96 -20.95
N PRO A 333 1.62 16.34 -22.16
CA PRO A 333 3.03 16.27 -22.50
C PRO A 333 3.91 17.10 -21.55
N GLY A 334 5.07 16.55 -21.19
CA GLY A 334 6.07 17.26 -20.38
C GLY A 334 5.72 17.44 -18.90
N VAL A 335 4.61 16.86 -18.43
CA VAL A 335 4.23 16.90 -17.00
C VAL A 335 5.17 16.02 -16.17
N GLU A 336 5.55 16.52 -15.00
CA GLU A 336 6.36 15.80 -14.04
C GLU A 336 5.56 15.53 -12.76
N LEU A 337 5.44 14.27 -12.37
CA LEU A 337 4.94 13.87 -11.05
C LEU A 337 6.14 13.53 -10.17
N GLY A 338 6.33 14.27 -9.07
CA GLY A 338 7.39 14.00 -8.11
C GLY A 338 7.21 12.65 -7.39
N ASP A 339 8.20 12.29 -6.59
CA ASP A 339 8.17 11.02 -5.84
C ASP A 339 6.95 10.91 -4.93
N ARG A 340 6.42 9.70 -4.78
CA ARG A 340 5.32 9.36 -3.87
C ARG A 340 4.03 10.14 -4.15
N VAL A 341 3.89 10.71 -5.35
CA VAL A 341 2.62 11.30 -5.80
C VAL A 341 1.56 10.21 -5.95
N GLN A 342 0.36 10.49 -5.47
CA GLN A 342 -0.80 9.61 -5.61
C GLN A 342 -1.90 10.33 -6.38
N VAL A 343 -2.45 9.69 -7.41
CA VAL A 343 -3.49 10.27 -8.25
C VAL A 343 -4.73 9.40 -8.17
N ALA A 344 -5.85 9.97 -7.71
CA ALA A 344 -7.14 9.30 -7.68
C ALA A 344 -7.64 9.01 -9.10
N SER A 345 -8.40 7.92 -9.25
CA SER A 345 -8.94 7.47 -10.54
C SER A 345 -9.72 8.56 -11.28
N GLY A 346 -9.65 8.52 -12.61
CA GLY A 346 -10.37 9.42 -13.52
C GLY A 346 -9.80 10.83 -13.63
N ALA A 347 -8.60 11.10 -13.11
CA ALA A 347 -7.98 12.41 -13.19
C ALA A 347 -7.35 12.68 -14.57
N THR A 348 -7.41 13.94 -15.01
CA THR A 348 -6.59 14.46 -16.11
C THR A 348 -5.59 15.46 -15.54
N ILE A 349 -4.31 15.18 -15.71
CA ILE A 349 -3.21 15.96 -15.13
C ILE A 349 -2.63 16.89 -16.18
N LEU A 350 -2.89 18.18 -16.00
CA LEU A 350 -2.48 19.24 -16.92
C LEU A 350 -1.19 19.96 -16.49
N ARG A 351 -0.75 19.76 -15.24
CA ARG A 351 0.40 20.45 -14.64
C ARG A 351 1.16 19.51 -13.72
N SER A 352 2.47 19.74 -13.61
CA SER A 352 3.34 18.98 -12.72
C SER A 352 2.87 19.03 -11.27
N VAL A 353 3.10 17.93 -10.54
CA VAL A 353 2.69 17.75 -9.15
C VAL A 353 3.95 17.50 -8.31
N PRO A 354 4.19 18.28 -7.25
CA PRO A 354 5.36 18.07 -6.40
C PRO A 354 5.32 16.73 -5.68
N ALA A 355 6.47 16.25 -5.22
CA ALA A 355 6.57 15.02 -4.45
C ALA A 355 5.67 15.03 -3.19
N ASP A 356 5.27 13.85 -2.71
CA ASP A 356 4.44 13.65 -1.51
C ASP A 356 3.01 14.23 -1.58
N HIS A 357 2.53 14.61 -2.76
CA HIS A 357 1.18 15.15 -2.94
C HIS A 357 0.17 14.10 -3.38
N VAL A 358 -1.10 14.36 -3.04
CA VAL A 358 -2.24 13.56 -3.49
C VAL A 358 -3.13 14.41 -4.39
N VAL A 359 -3.39 13.95 -5.61
CA VAL A 359 -4.36 14.53 -6.53
C VAL A 359 -5.71 13.86 -6.30
N LYS A 360 -6.67 14.62 -5.76
CA LYS A 360 -8.06 14.17 -5.57
C LYS A 360 -8.94 14.64 -6.73
N THR A 361 -9.84 13.77 -7.20
CA THR A 361 -10.89 14.11 -8.17
C THR A 361 -12.21 14.34 -7.45
N LYS A 362 -12.82 15.53 -7.61
CA LYS A 362 -14.16 15.79 -7.10
C LYS A 362 -15.17 15.14 -8.03
N VAL A 363 -15.61 13.93 -7.70
CA VAL A 363 -16.65 13.23 -8.46
C VAL A 363 -17.96 14.00 -8.29
N VAL A 364 -18.43 14.63 -9.36
CA VAL A 364 -19.80 15.16 -9.41
C VAL A 364 -20.70 13.93 -9.44
N THR A 365 -21.48 13.73 -8.36
CA THR A 365 -22.28 12.53 -8.09
C THR A 365 -22.92 11.91 -9.33
N THR A 366 -22.61 10.64 -9.60
CA THR A 366 -23.33 9.83 -10.59
C THR A 366 -24.71 9.47 -10.03
N SER A 367 -25.76 10.11 -10.52
CA SER A 367 -27.13 9.69 -10.19
C SER A 367 -27.49 8.45 -11.00
N VAL A 368 -27.63 7.32 -10.31
CA VAL A 368 -28.12 6.07 -10.91
C VAL A 368 -29.65 6.06 -10.82
N VAL A 369 -30.33 6.12 -11.96
CA VAL A 369 -31.79 5.96 -12.03
C VAL A 369 -32.13 4.66 -12.78
N PRO A 370 -33.20 3.94 -12.39
CA PRO A 370 -33.63 2.76 -13.13
C PRO A 370 -33.90 3.10 -14.60
N SER A 371 -33.30 2.35 -15.51
CA SER A 371 -33.66 2.41 -16.93
C SER A 371 -35.12 2.01 -17.07
N ARG A 372 -36.00 2.94 -17.48
CA ARG A 372 -37.38 2.59 -17.85
C ARG A 372 -37.28 1.67 -19.07
N ARG A 373 -37.63 0.39 -18.90
CA ARG A 373 -37.80 -0.53 -20.02
C ARG A 373 -39.00 -0.03 -20.83
N SER A 374 -38.76 0.44 -22.05
CA SER A 374 -39.80 0.69 -23.06
C SER A 374 -40.08 -0.57 -23.86
#